data_AF-A0A2V4VYT9-F1
#
_entry.id   AF-A0A2V4VYT9-F1
#
_cell.length_a   1.000
_cell.length_b   1.000
_cell.length_c   1.000
_cell.angle_alpha   90.00
_cell.angle_beta   90.00
_cell.angle_gamma   90.00
#
_symmetry.space_group_name_H-M   'P 1'
#
loop_
_entity.id
_entity.type
_entity.pdbx_description
1 polymer ?
#
loop_
_entity_poly.entity_id
_entity_poly.type
_entity_poly.pdbx_seq_one_letter_code
_entity_poly.pdbx_strand_id
1 'polypeptide(L)'
;MIRDMVPNRQSGYNCRHLTINTILNFFEYPYTSSIWKQCGLNYVRKNGDIIGELSPNYLDWTEEISWLSGLDLVQISNEDDLLFISTLQNILIEGYPIILIVDLFYMKNSIYYEQKHAYHYITLIEIINEECLILDDTYNFKGKISIHSLLKCVKSENFNIYNNGYYIVQNHIKNLDKEDLYEIIKLNVTHLKGNAQHTGIISVGIFNKELKSIDKSQYSYELYQDIYTSLSRISSSRFAYSNFLSGFNNLHDDVVGELAETYFELSQKWQVGANMILKGTVKNSEDYFQRMINKLDEISTMEQQCLSLSESFLDNV
;
A
#
# COMPACT_ATOMS: atom_id res chain seq x y z
N MET A 1 3.76 -8.33 -25.59
CA MET A 1 4.01 -6.89 -25.83
C MET A 1 3.40 -6.09 -24.68
N ILE A 2 3.87 -4.87 -24.35
CA ILE A 2 3.27 -4.04 -23.27
C ILE A 2 1.75 -3.89 -23.48
N ARG A 3 1.32 -3.78 -24.74
CA ARG A 3 -0.09 -3.72 -25.13
C ARG A 3 -0.92 -4.93 -24.73
N ASP A 4 -0.33 -6.06 -24.36
CA ASP A 4 -1.04 -7.27 -23.95
C ASP A 4 -1.34 -7.30 -22.45
N MET A 5 -0.82 -6.35 -21.67
CA MET A 5 -1.11 -6.21 -20.24
C MET A 5 -2.61 -6.09 -19.99
N VAL A 6 -3.10 -6.75 -18.95
CA VAL A 6 -4.51 -6.73 -18.54
C VAL A 6 -4.61 -6.37 -17.06
N PRO A 7 -5.69 -5.69 -16.63
CA PRO A 7 -5.90 -5.38 -15.23
C PRO A 7 -5.85 -6.65 -14.38
N ASN A 8 -5.11 -6.62 -13.29
CA ASN A 8 -5.04 -7.68 -12.30
C ASN A 8 -5.96 -7.36 -11.11
N ARG A 9 -6.60 -8.39 -10.55
CA ARG A 9 -7.37 -8.28 -9.32
C ARG A 9 -6.82 -9.24 -8.28
N GLN A 10 -6.29 -8.67 -7.21
CA GLN A 10 -5.88 -9.42 -6.05
C GLN A 10 -6.50 -8.80 -4.80
N SER A 11 -7.25 -9.61 -4.06
CA SER A 11 -7.85 -9.18 -2.79
C SER A 11 -6.77 -8.81 -1.78
N GLY A 12 -7.03 -7.81 -0.95
CA GLY A 12 -6.08 -7.34 0.08
C GLY A 12 -5.02 -6.37 -0.43
N TYR A 13 -4.98 -6.10 -1.73
CA TYR A 13 -4.08 -5.12 -2.35
C TYR A 13 -4.80 -3.80 -2.67
N ASN A 14 -4.10 -2.69 -2.44
CA ASN A 14 -4.55 -1.35 -2.82
C ASN A 14 -4.14 -1.04 -4.27
N CYS A 15 -4.58 0.10 -4.81
CA CYS A 15 -4.30 0.48 -6.20
C CYS A 15 -2.80 0.49 -6.54
N ARG A 16 -1.93 0.91 -5.61
CA ARG A 16 -0.48 0.89 -5.79
C ARG A 16 0.06 -0.54 -5.90
N HIS A 17 -0.30 -1.42 -4.97
CA HIS A 17 0.12 -2.83 -5.00
C HIS A 17 -0.33 -3.52 -6.30
N LEU A 18 -1.58 -3.28 -6.72
CA LEU A 18 -2.12 -3.85 -7.96
C LEU A 18 -1.34 -3.36 -9.19
N THR A 19 -1.14 -2.05 -9.31
CA THR A 19 -0.42 -1.44 -10.45
C THR A 19 0.98 -2.02 -10.61
N ILE A 20 1.72 -2.11 -9.49
CA ILE A 20 3.09 -2.62 -9.50
C ILE A 20 3.11 -4.11 -9.79
N ASN A 21 2.23 -4.90 -9.18
CA ASN A 21 2.15 -6.33 -9.45
C ASN A 21 1.77 -6.63 -10.90
N THR A 22 0.91 -5.82 -11.52
CA THR A 22 0.59 -5.94 -12.96
C THR A 22 1.83 -5.72 -13.83
N ILE A 23 2.69 -4.75 -13.49
CA ILE A 23 3.96 -4.51 -14.18
C ILE A 23 4.95 -5.66 -13.93
N LEU A 24 5.06 -6.14 -12.69
CA LEU A 24 5.96 -7.26 -12.37
C LEU A 24 5.53 -8.57 -13.06
N ASN A 25 4.23 -8.83 -13.15
CA ASN A 25 3.70 -9.96 -13.91
C ASN A 25 4.01 -9.83 -15.40
N PHE A 26 3.97 -8.61 -15.95
CA PHE A 26 4.38 -8.36 -17.34
C PHE A 26 5.86 -8.66 -17.58
N PHE A 27 6.73 -8.36 -16.60
CA PHE A 27 8.14 -8.73 -16.65
C PHE A 27 8.42 -10.19 -16.27
N GLU A 28 7.39 -10.99 -16.01
CA GLU A 28 7.51 -12.37 -15.53
C GLU A 28 8.41 -12.47 -14.26
N TYR A 29 8.40 -11.44 -13.42
CA TYR A 29 9.22 -11.39 -12.22
C TYR A 29 8.77 -12.49 -11.24
N PRO A 30 9.63 -13.47 -10.90
CA PRO A 30 9.20 -14.70 -10.22
C PRO A 30 8.82 -14.51 -8.75
N TYR A 31 9.16 -13.37 -8.15
CA TYR A 31 9.01 -13.12 -6.71
C TYR A 31 8.07 -11.93 -6.42
N THR A 32 6.98 -11.78 -7.18
CA THR A 32 6.05 -10.63 -7.03
C THR A 32 5.44 -10.47 -5.64
N SER A 33 5.26 -11.55 -4.88
CA SER A 33 4.78 -11.46 -3.51
C SER A 33 5.84 -10.95 -2.53
N SER A 34 7.13 -11.03 -2.88
CA SER A 34 8.21 -10.74 -1.95
C SER A 34 8.60 -9.27 -1.84
N ILE A 35 8.11 -8.44 -2.76
CA ILE A 35 8.38 -7.00 -2.71
C ILE A 35 7.65 -6.32 -1.55
N TRP A 36 6.53 -6.89 -1.08
CA TRP A 36 5.69 -6.34 -0.02
C TRP A 36 5.96 -7.07 1.29
N LYS A 37 6.80 -6.48 2.14
CA LYS A 37 7.38 -7.17 3.30
C LYS A 37 7.47 -6.30 4.55
N GLN A 38 7.05 -5.04 4.48
CA GLN A 38 6.90 -4.20 5.67
C GLN A 38 5.70 -4.60 6.52
N CYS A 39 5.94 -4.78 7.81
CA CYS A 39 4.94 -5.12 8.82
C CYS A 39 5.17 -4.34 10.13
N GLY A 40 5.54 -3.05 10.03
CA GLY A 40 5.72 -2.19 11.20
C GLY A 40 4.41 -1.64 11.78
N LEU A 41 4.57 -0.76 12.78
CA LEU A 41 3.51 0.07 13.36
C LEU A 41 4.08 1.43 13.78
N ASN A 42 3.62 2.50 13.16
CA ASN A 42 3.99 3.87 13.48
C ASN A 42 2.75 4.71 13.68
N TYR A 43 2.74 5.55 14.70
CA TYR A 43 1.69 6.53 14.94
C TYR A 43 2.22 7.94 14.66
N VAL A 44 1.57 8.64 13.72
CA VAL A 44 1.96 9.99 13.32
C VAL A 44 0.77 10.91 13.41
N ARG A 45 0.90 11.99 14.19
CA ARG A 45 -0.13 13.03 14.30
C ARG A 45 0.37 14.33 13.70
N LYS A 46 -0.36 14.88 12.73
CA LYS A 46 -0.03 16.19 12.16
C LYS A 46 -0.74 17.29 12.93
N ASN A 47 -0.21 18.50 12.82
CA ASN A 47 -0.82 19.68 13.45
C ASN A 47 -2.20 19.93 12.87
N GLY A 48 -3.21 19.97 13.72
CA GLY A 48 -4.61 20.19 13.33
C GLY A 48 -5.43 18.92 13.15
N ASP A 49 -4.82 17.74 13.15
CA ASP A 49 -5.57 16.49 13.06
C ASP A 49 -6.34 16.22 14.37
N ILE A 50 -7.59 15.76 14.21
CA ILE A 50 -8.43 15.30 15.32
C ILE A 50 -7.75 14.11 16.01
N ILE A 51 -7.20 13.18 15.22
CA ILE A 51 -6.41 12.02 15.65
C ILE A 51 -5.21 11.84 14.72
N GLY A 52 -4.16 11.17 15.19
CA GLY A 52 -3.08 10.73 14.31
C GLY A 52 -3.44 9.48 13.49
N GLU A 53 -2.58 9.19 12.53
CA GLU A 53 -2.66 8.06 11.59
C GLU A 53 -1.80 6.88 12.07
N LEU A 54 -2.32 5.66 11.94
CA LEU A 54 -1.51 4.45 12.03
C LEU A 54 -0.98 4.06 10.66
N SER A 55 0.33 3.87 10.55
CA SER A 55 1.02 3.44 9.34
C SER A 55 1.81 2.16 9.58
N PRO A 56 1.82 1.19 8.63
CA PRO A 56 2.65 0.01 8.74
C PRO A 56 4.08 0.24 8.23
N ASN A 57 4.32 1.37 7.55
CA ASN A 57 5.53 1.61 6.80
C ASN A 57 6.56 2.34 7.67
N TYR A 58 7.79 1.86 7.62
CA TYR A 58 8.99 2.48 8.18
C TYR A 58 10.06 2.79 7.11
N LEU A 59 9.90 2.25 5.91
CA LEU A 59 10.59 2.61 4.67
C LEU A 59 9.61 3.29 3.72
N ASP A 60 10.13 4.18 2.88
CA ASP A 60 9.38 4.61 1.71
C ASP A 60 9.11 3.40 0.78
N TRP A 61 8.04 3.46 0.01
CA TRP A 61 7.66 2.36 -0.88
C TRP A 61 8.67 2.14 -2.02
N THR A 62 9.40 3.18 -2.44
CA THR A 62 10.52 3.02 -3.38
C THR A 62 11.66 2.21 -2.76
N GLU A 63 12.00 2.52 -1.50
CA GLU A 63 13.02 1.80 -0.72
C GLU A 63 12.59 0.35 -0.45
N GLU A 64 11.33 0.10 -0.10
CA GLU A 64 10.81 -1.25 0.12
C GLU A 64 10.90 -2.12 -1.14
N ILE A 65 10.57 -1.54 -2.30
CA ILE A 65 10.68 -2.24 -3.58
C ILE A 65 12.15 -2.56 -3.82
N SER A 66 13.07 -1.60 -3.71
CA SER A 66 14.50 -1.84 -3.96
C SER A 66 15.14 -2.79 -2.96
N TRP A 67 14.63 -2.85 -1.73
CA TRP A 67 15.17 -3.70 -0.67
C TRP A 67 15.04 -5.19 -1.04
N LEU A 68 16.17 -5.82 -1.31
CA LEU A 68 16.34 -7.26 -1.59
C LEU A 68 15.60 -7.81 -2.83
N SER A 69 15.02 -6.98 -3.69
CA SER A 69 14.35 -7.45 -4.92
C SER A 69 15.23 -7.43 -6.17
N GLY A 70 16.29 -6.61 -6.16
CA GLY A 70 17.07 -6.30 -7.38
C GLY A 70 16.31 -5.44 -8.41
N LEU A 71 15.18 -4.86 -7.99
CA LEU A 71 14.40 -3.88 -8.74
C LEU A 71 14.77 -2.47 -8.29
N ASP A 72 14.74 -1.51 -9.20
CA ASP A 72 14.77 -0.10 -8.86
C ASP A 72 13.55 0.60 -9.41
N LEU A 73 13.05 1.56 -8.63
CA LEU A 73 11.98 2.42 -9.07
C LEU A 73 12.55 3.79 -9.47
N VAL A 74 12.53 4.06 -10.77
CA VAL A 74 13.08 5.31 -11.30
C VAL A 74 11.96 6.33 -11.42
N GLN A 75 12.10 7.43 -10.68
CA GLN A 75 11.17 8.54 -10.69
C GLN A 75 11.32 9.37 -11.97
N ILE A 76 10.19 9.75 -12.54
CA ILE A 76 10.05 10.68 -13.66
C ILE A 76 9.36 11.93 -13.13
N SER A 77 10.03 13.08 -13.20
CA SER A 77 9.43 14.36 -12.81
C SER A 77 9.77 15.44 -13.82
N ASN A 78 8.77 16.21 -14.25
CA ASN A 78 8.98 17.35 -15.13
C ASN A 78 7.92 18.44 -14.95
N GLU A 79 8.33 19.70 -15.00
CA GLU A 79 7.41 20.84 -14.95
C GLU A 79 6.80 21.14 -16.33
N ASP A 80 7.54 20.86 -17.41
CA ASP A 80 7.13 21.10 -18.78
C ASP A 80 6.36 19.89 -19.33
N ASP A 81 5.14 20.13 -19.79
CA ASP A 81 4.24 19.07 -20.23
C ASP A 81 4.74 18.38 -21.51
N LEU A 82 5.40 19.10 -22.43
CA LEU A 82 5.92 18.50 -23.67
C LEU A 82 7.16 17.64 -23.39
N LEU A 83 8.05 18.12 -22.51
CA LEU A 83 9.21 17.36 -22.07
C LEU A 83 8.79 16.12 -21.26
N PHE A 84 7.74 16.25 -20.44
CA PHE A 84 7.16 15.09 -19.74
C PHE A 84 6.66 14.04 -20.73
N ILE A 85 5.78 14.41 -21.67
CA ILE A 85 5.20 13.46 -22.64
C ILE A 85 6.28 12.81 -23.51
N SER A 86 7.26 13.57 -24.01
CA SER A 86 8.37 13.01 -24.79
C SER A 86 9.22 12.03 -23.97
N THR A 87 9.44 12.31 -22.69
CA THR A 87 10.12 11.39 -21.76
C THR A 87 9.33 10.09 -21.60
N LEU A 88 8.01 10.16 -21.39
CA LEU A 88 7.15 8.99 -21.30
C LEU A 88 7.20 8.15 -22.59
N GLN A 89 7.14 8.80 -23.76
CA GLN A 89 7.24 8.12 -25.05
C GLN A 89 8.54 7.33 -25.21
N ASN A 90 9.67 7.93 -24.85
CA ASN A 90 10.98 7.27 -24.95
C ASN A 90 11.04 6.01 -24.07
N ILE A 91 10.58 6.11 -22.82
CA ILE A 91 10.55 4.99 -21.86
C ILE A 91 9.63 3.85 -22.36
N LEU A 92 8.47 4.19 -22.93
CA LEU A 92 7.55 3.21 -23.50
C LEU A 92 8.15 2.51 -24.74
N ILE A 93 8.90 3.24 -25.58
CA ILE A 93 9.60 2.67 -26.75
C ILE A 93 10.67 1.68 -26.30
N GLU A 94 11.34 1.95 -25.19
CA GLU A 94 12.33 1.05 -24.58
C GLU A 94 11.72 -0.22 -23.96
N GLY A 95 10.39 -0.30 -23.87
CA GLY A 95 9.71 -1.51 -23.39
C GLY A 95 9.19 -1.43 -21.95
N TYR A 96 9.29 -0.27 -21.28
CA TYR A 96 8.93 -0.11 -19.88
C TYR A 96 7.52 0.49 -19.72
N PRO A 97 6.57 -0.23 -19.08
CA PRO A 97 5.32 0.37 -18.65
C PRO A 97 5.58 1.42 -17.56
N ILE A 98 4.75 2.47 -17.52
CA ILE A 98 4.94 3.59 -16.61
C ILE A 98 3.80 3.67 -15.59
N ILE A 99 4.14 3.79 -14.31
CA ILE A 99 3.21 4.07 -13.22
C ILE A 99 2.98 5.58 -13.18
N LEU A 100 1.72 6.01 -13.22
CA LEU A 100 1.35 7.42 -13.06
C LEU A 100 0.52 7.59 -11.79
N ILE A 101 0.85 8.64 -11.03
CA ILE A 101 0.04 9.08 -9.90
C ILE A 101 -0.94 10.14 -10.41
N VAL A 102 -2.23 9.85 -10.31
CA VAL A 102 -3.30 10.65 -10.90
C VAL A 102 -4.33 11.07 -9.86
N ASP A 103 -5.00 12.19 -10.13
CA ASP A 103 -6.16 12.65 -9.39
C ASP A 103 -7.46 12.10 -10.00
N LEU A 104 -8.17 11.28 -9.23
CA LEU A 104 -9.44 10.68 -9.64
C LEU A 104 -10.53 11.70 -9.98
N PHE A 105 -10.43 12.93 -9.47
CA PHE A 105 -11.36 14.00 -9.80
C PHE A 105 -11.41 14.27 -11.31
N TYR A 106 -10.28 14.13 -12.01
CA TYR A 106 -10.18 14.41 -13.45
C TYR A 106 -10.35 13.16 -14.33
N MET A 107 -10.42 11.97 -13.74
CA MET A 107 -10.53 10.70 -14.47
C MET A 107 -11.97 10.35 -14.81
N LYS A 108 -12.37 10.51 -16.07
CA LYS A 108 -13.75 10.25 -16.55
C LYS A 108 -14.26 8.82 -16.30
N ASN A 109 -13.36 7.85 -16.22
CA ASN A 109 -13.67 6.44 -15.97
C ASN A 109 -13.76 6.10 -14.46
N SER A 110 -13.55 7.08 -13.57
CA SER A 110 -13.66 6.93 -12.13
C SER A 110 -15.06 7.28 -11.62
N ILE A 111 -15.51 6.59 -10.57
CA ILE A 111 -16.74 6.96 -9.85
C ILE A 111 -16.62 8.33 -9.15
N TYR A 112 -15.40 8.83 -8.97
CA TYR A 112 -15.12 10.13 -8.32
C TYR A 112 -14.91 11.27 -9.31
N TYR A 113 -15.15 11.05 -10.60
CA TYR A 113 -15.07 12.09 -11.62
C TYR A 113 -15.89 13.33 -11.22
N GLU A 114 -15.24 14.49 -11.16
CA GLU A 114 -15.79 15.78 -10.75
C GLU A 114 -16.49 15.79 -9.37
N GLN A 115 -16.23 14.79 -8.52
CA GLN A 115 -16.87 14.63 -7.21
C GLN A 115 -15.89 14.72 -6.05
N LYS A 116 -14.73 14.06 -6.16
CA LYS A 116 -13.77 13.97 -5.05
C LYS A 116 -12.33 13.89 -5.55
N HIS A 117 -11.48 14.72 -4.98
CA HIS A 117 -10.03 14.58 -5.12
C HIS A 117 -9.53 13.37 -4.33
N ALA A 118 -8.84 12.48 -5.03
CA ALA A 118 -8.20 11.31 -4.42
C ALA A 118 -7.04 10.84 -5.29
N TYR A 119 -5.91 10.53 -4.64
CA TYR A 119 -4.78 9.89 -5.31
C TYR A 119 -5.13 8.50 -5.81
N HIS A 120 -4.62 8.18 -6.99
CA HIS A 120 -4.74 6.86 -7.57
C HIS A 120 -3.53 6.53 -8.44
N TYR A 121 -3.31 5.23 -8.66
CA TYR A 121 -2.21 4.70 -9.44
C TYR A 121 -2.77 4.00 -10.66
N ILE A 122 -2.25 4.34 -11.83
CA ILE A 122 -2.58 3.70 -13.11
C ILE A 122 -1.31 3.35 -13.87
N THR A 123 -1.41 2.39 -14.79
CA THR A 123 -0.32 2.07 -15.73
C THR A 123 -0.57 2.74 -17.08
N LEU A 124 0.40 3.51 -17.56
CA LEU A 124 0.49 3.96 -18.94
C LEU A 124 1.24 2.90 -19.76
N ILE A 125 0.61 2.48 -20.85
CA ILE A 125 1.05 1.36 -21.70
C ILE A 125 1.55 1.86 -23.05
N GLU A 126 1.00 2.96 -23.55
CA GLU A 126 1.31 3.47 -24.87
C GLU A 126 0.88 4.92 -25.04
N ILE A 127 1.63 5.67 -25.85
CA ILE A 127 1.24 6.96 -26.39
C ILE A 127 1.36 6.91 -27.91
N ILE A 128 0.27 7.13 -28.63
CA ILE A 128 0.25 7.27 -30.09
C ILE A 128 -0.56 8.51 -30.46
N ASN A 129 0.06 9.39 -31.25
CA ASN A 129 -0.54 10.66 -31.63
C ASN A 129 -0.97 11.44 -30.38
N GLU A 130 -2.26 11.79 -30.28
CA GLU A 130 -2.87 12.54 -29.16
C GLU A 130 -3.57 11.65 -28.12
N GLU A 131 -3.37 10.33 -28.18
CA GLU A 131 -4.01 9.36 -27.30
C GLU A 131 -3.00 8.55 -26.48
N CYS A 132 -3.37 8.28 -25.24
CA CYS A 132 -2.68 7.41 -24.30
C CYS A 132 -3.53 6.17 -24.02
N LEU A 133 -2.96 4.98 -24.12
CA LEU A 133 -3.58 3.75 -23.62
C LEU A 133 -3.17 3.54 -22.17
N ILE A 134 -4.16 3.52 -21.28
CA ILE A 134 -3.95 3.31 -19.84
C ILE A 134 -4.63 2.01 -19.38
N LEU A 135 -4.15 1.52 -18.25
CA LEU A 135 -4.70 0.40 -17.50
C LEU A 135 -4.90 0.84 -16.05
N ASP A 136 -6.06 0.47 -15.51
CA ASP A 136 -6.48 0.78 -14.16
C ASP A 136 -7.01 -0.50 -13.50
N ASP A 137 -6.17 -1.09 -12.64
CA ASP A 137 -6.45 -2.34 -11.94
C ASP A 137 -7.65 -2.25 -11.01
N THR A 138 -7.85 -1.09 -10.38
CA THR A 138 -8.92 -0.90 -9.39
C THR A 138 -10.29 -0.91 -10.05
N TYR A 139 -10.42 -0.22 -11.19
CA TYR A 139 -11.68 -0.19 -11.94
C TYR A 139 -11.78 -1.29 -13.00
N ASN A 140 -10.78 -2.17 -13.11
CA ASN A 140 -10.70 -3.19 -14.16
C ASN A 140 -10.89 -2.58 -15.56
N PHE A 141 -10.20 -1.47 -15.80
CA PHE A 141 -10.35 -0.68 -17.01
C PHE A 141 -9.05 -0.71 -17.81
N LYS A 142 -9.19 -0.89 -19.12
CA LYS A 142 -8.11 -0.68 -20.08
C LYS A 142 -8.70 0.08 -21.25
N GLY A 143 -8.18 1.26 -21.53
CA GLY A 143 -8.78 2.14 -22.51
C GLY A 143 -7.96 3.37 -22.80
N LYS A 144 -8.44 4.12 -23.79
CA LYS A 144 -7.75 5.30 -24.29
C LYS A 144 -8.25 6.56 -23.59
N ILE A 145 -7.33 7.48 -23.33
CA ILE A 145 -7.60 8.86 -22.90
C ILE A 145 -6.75 9.81 -23.75
N SER A 146 -7.16 11.07 -23.88
CA SER A 146 -6.32 12.05 -24.59
C SER A 146 -5.13 12.48 -23.72
N ILE A 147 -4.02 12.89 -24.37
CA ILE A 147 -2.86 13.46 -23.68
C ILE A 147 -3.28 14.63 -22.77
N HIS A 148 -4.16 15.51 -23.26
CA HIS A 148 -4.68 16.63 -22.47
C HIS A 148 -5.41 16.17 -21.20
N SER A 149 -6.25 15.13 -21.29
CA SER A 149 -6.91 14.56 -20.11
C SER A 149 -5.91 13.91 -19.15
N LEU A 150 -4.91 13.20 -19.67
CA LEU A 150 -3.86 12.60 -18.84
C LEU A 150 -3.11 13.67 -18.04
N LEU A 151 -2.62 14.73 -18.71
CA LEU A 151 -1.89 15.83 -18.08
C LEU A 151 -2.71 16.50 -16.97
N LYS A 152 -4.01 16.70 -17.19
CA LYS A 152 -4.91 17.23 -16.16
C LYS A 152 -4.99 16.32 -14.93
N CYS A 153 -4.93 15.00 -15.13
CA CYS A 153 -4.98 14.03 -14.04
C CYS A 153 -3.66 13.98 -13.26
N VAL A 154 -2.51 14.03 -13.91
CA VAL A 154 -1.19 13.98 -13.23
C VAL A 154 -0.79 15.30 -12.57
N LYS A 155 -1.22 16.43 -13.13
CA LYS A 155 -0.94 17.79 -12.64
C LYS A 155 -2.13 18.31 -11.83
N SER A 156 -2.22 17.90 -10.58
CA SER A 156 -3.27 18.37 -9.66
C SER A 156 -2.65 19.16 -8.51
N GLU A 157 -3.06 20.43 -8.36
CA GLU A 157 -2.56 21.33 -7.30
C GLU A 157 -2.79 20.80 -5.88
N ASN A 158 -3.78 19.92 -5.69
CA ASN A 158 -4.04 19.28 -4.40
C ASN A 158 -2.95 18.28 -4.00
N PHE A 159 -2.14 17.85 -4.97
CA PHE A 159 -1.39 16.62 -4.88
C PHE A 159 0.05 16.76 -5.35
N ASN A 160 0.26 17.18 -6.58
CA ASN A 160 1.57 17.40 -7.15
C ASN A 160 1.57 18.71 -7.94
N ILE A 161 2.52 19.59 -7.62
CA ILE A 161 2.79 20.81 -8.40
C ILE A 161 3.41 20.44 -9.76
N TYR A 162 3.97 19.22 -9.88
CA TYR A 162 4.73 18.74 -11.04
C TYR A 162 4.16 17.44 -11.59
N ASN A 163 4.39 17.18 -12.88
CA ASN A 163 4.04 15.90 -13.48
C ASN A 163 4.95 14.81 -12.91
N ASN A 164 4.37 13.72 -12.38
CA ASN A 164 5.13 12.70 -11.67
C ASN A 164 4.72 11.29 -12.09
N GLY A 165 5.70 10.42 -12.25
CA GLY A 165 5.53 9.03 -12.62
C GLY A 165 6.74 8.19 -12.25
N TYR A 166 6.64 6.88 -12.46
CA TYR A 166 7.70 5.94 -12.14
C TYR A 166 7.75 4.83 -13.18
N TYR A 167 8.92 4.23 -13.37
CA TYR A 167 9.03 2.95 -14.07
C TYR A 167 9.96 2.03 -13.29
N ILE A 168 9.78 0.72 -13.47
CA ILE A 168 10.57 -0.31 -12.78
C ILE A 168 11.69 -0.75 -13.71
N VAL A 169 12.92 -0.71 -13.20
CA VAL A 169 14.10 -1.29 -13.83
C VAL A 169 14.51 -2.52 -13.04
N GLN A 170 14.72 -3.63 -13.75
CA GLN A 170 15.26 -4.85 -13.14
C GLN A 170 16.78 -4.88 -13.36
N ASN A 171 17.54 -4.62 -12.30
CA ASN A 171 19.01 -4.65 -12.38
C ASN A 171 19.55 -6.08 -12.34
N HIS A 172 18.96 -6.92 -11.49
CA HIS A 172 19.28 -8.34 -11.36
C HIS A 172 18.09 -9.06 -10.73
N ILE A 173 17.91 -10.35 -11.05
CA ILE A 173 16.97 -11.20 -10.31
C ILE A 173 17.72 -11.70 -9.08
N LYS A 174 17.32 -11.24 -7.90
CA LYS A 174 17.80 -11.82 -6.64
C LYS A 174 16.87 -12.94 -6.22
N ASN A 175 17.40 -14.16 -6.15
CA ASN A 175 16.71 -15.25 -5.48
C ASN A 175 16.83 -15.00 -3.98
N LEU A 176 15.71 -14.79 -3.31
CA LEU A 176 15.72 -14.61 -1.87
C LEU A 176 16.11 -15.91 -1.18
N ASP A 177 17.06 -15.80 -0.26
CA ASP A 177 17.53 -16.92 0.55
C ASP A 177 17.05 -16.79 2.00
N LYS A 178 17.59 -17.69 2.82
CA LYS A 178 17.23 -17.82 4.22
C LYS A 178 17.75 -16.64 5.05
N GLU A 179 18.93 -16.14 4.71
CA GLU A 179 19.54 -14.97 5.31
C GLU A 179 18.70 -13.71 5.04
N ASP A 180 18.18 -13.56 3.82
CA ASP A 180 17.26 -12.48 3.47
C ASP A 180 15.95 -12.54 4.29
N LEU A 181 15.38 -13.75 4.46
CA LEU A 181 14.21 -13.95 5.31
C LEU A 181 14.48 -13.49 6.76
N TYR A 182 15.64 -13.85 7.30
CA TYR A 182 16.04 -13.43 8.65
C TYR A 182 16.23 -11.94 8.79
N GLU A 183 16.87 -11.30 7.81
CA GLU A 183 17.02 -9.85 7.78
C GLU A 183 15.65 -9.16 7.84
N ILE A 184 14.71 -9.63 7.04
CA ILE A 184 13.37 -9.05 6.93
C ILE A 184 12.57 -9.24 8.24
N ILE A 185 12.55 -10.45 8.79
CA ILE A 185 11.86 -10.72 10.06
C ILE A 185 12.49 -9.91 11.19
N LYS A 186 13.82 -9.84 11.26
CA LYS A 186 14.54 -9.04 12.26
C LYS A 186 14.21 -7.55 12.17
N LEU A 187 14.13 -7.00 10.96
CA LEU A 187 13.78 -5.60 10.78
C LEU A 187 12.32 -5.33 11.22
N ASN A 188 11.38 -6.18 10.81
CA ASN A 188 9.98 -6.07 11.25
C ASN A 188 9.83 -6.18 12.76
N VAL A 189 10.49 -7.16 13.40
CA VAL A 189 10.52 -7.31 14.87
C VAL A 189 11.04 -6.04 15.54
N THR A 190 12.12 -5.46 15.02
CA THR A 190 12.70 -4.21 15.54
C THR A 190 11.68 -3.06 15.49
N HIS A 191 10.97 -2.90 14.37
CA HIS A 191 9.97 -1.84 14.22
C HIS A 191 8.68 -2.10 15.02
N LEU A 192 8.28 -3.36 15.20
CA LEU A 192 7.13 -3.73 16.02
C LEU A 192 7.39 -3.59 17.52
N LYS A 193 8.62 -3.84 17.99
CA LYS A 193 9.03 -3.52 19.37
C LYS A 193 8.93 -2.03 19.66
N GLY A 194 9.31 -1.22 18.67
CA GLY A 194 9.45 0.22 18.84
C GLY A 194 10.74 0.58 19.57
N ASN A 195 11.33 1.71 19.16
CA ASN A 195 12.55 2.27 19.73
C ASN A 195 12.41 3.77 20.07
N ALA A 196 11.25 4.35 19.73
CA ALA A 196 10.94 5.75 19.91
C ALA A 196 9.52 5.92 20.48
N GLN A 197 9.23 7.12 20.97
CA GLN A 197 7.87 7.49 21.34
C GLN A 197 7.02 7.43 20.06
N HIS A 198 5.93 6.65 20.06
CA HIS A 198 5.00 6.46 18.93
C HIS A 198 5.42 5.47 17.82
N THR A 199 6.36 4.57 18.07
CA THR A 199 6.66 3.43 17.17
C THR A 199 6.43 2.10 17.87
N GLY A 200 6.12 1.05 17.12
CA GLY A 200 5.81 -0.29 17.60
C GLY A 200 4.36 -0.51 18.02
N ILE A 201 4.07 -1.66 18.63
CA ILE A 201 2.72 -2.09 19.04
C ILE A 201 2.07 -1.10 20.00
N ILE A 202 2.87 -0.40 20.81
CA ILE A 202 2.37 0.66 21.71
C ILE A 202 1.59 1.76 20.97
N SER A 203 1.89 1.99 19.69
CA SER A 203 1.18 2.91 18.80
C SER A 203 -0.32 2.62 18.72
N VAL A 204 -0.71 1.33 18.75
CA VAL A 204 -2.12 0.92 18.75
C VAL A 204 -2.82 1.41 20.01
N GLY A 205 -2.17 1.31 21.17
CA GLY A 205 -2.70 1.81 22.43
C GLY A 205 -2.84 3.33 22.46
N ILE A 206 -1.88 4.05 21.87
CA ILE A 206 -1.93 5.51 21.74
C ILE A 206 -3.11 5.93 20.85
N PHE A 207 -3.21 5.32 19.66
CA PHE A 207 -4.32 5.55 18.73
C PHE A 207 -5.67 5.23 19.39
N ASN A 208 -5.79 4.09 20.07
CA ASN A 208 -7.03 3.70 20.75
C ASN A 208 -7.41 4.68 21.88
N LYS A 209 -6.42 5.21 22.62
CA LYS A 209 -6.65 6.22 23.65
C LYS A 209 -7.16 7.54 23.05
N GLU A 210 -6.61 7.97 21.92
CA GLU A 210 -7.10 9.16 21.23
C GLU A 210 -8.52 8.97 20.70
N LEU A 211 -8.82 7.82 20.09
CA LEU A 211 -10.17 7.47 19.64
C LEU A 211 -11.20 7.53 20.78
N LYS A 212 -10.84 7.00 21.97
CA LYS A 212 -11.68 7.05 23.18
C LYS A 212 -11.89 8.47 23.71
N SER A 213 -11.05 9.44 23.30
CA SER A 213 -11.12 10.84 23.75
C SER A 213 -11.86 11.78 22.79
N ILE A 214 -12.24 11.30 21.60
CA ILE A 214 -12.95 12.11 20.61
C ILE A 214 -14.36 12.43 21.12
N ASP A 215 -14.70 13.72 21.12
CA ASP A 215 -16.06 14.16 21.42
C ASP A 215 -17.00 13.84 20.24
N LYS A 216 -18.24 13.42 20.52
CA LYS A 216 -19.22 13.08 19.48
C LYS A 216 -19.46 14.20 18.47
N SER A 217 -19.35 15.46 18.89
CA SER A 217 -19.47 16.63 18.02
C SER A 217 -18.38 16.71 16.94
N GLN A 218 -17.28 15.98 17.13
CA GLN A 218 -16.17 15.89 16.18
C GLN A 218 -16.32 14.72 15.20
N TYR A 219 -17.35 13.90 15.34
CA TYR A 219 -17.59 12.80 14.42
C TYR A 219 -17.98 13.36 13.04
N SER A 220 -17.16 13.06 12.04
CA SER A 220 -17.38 13.45 10.66
C SER A 220 -17.12 12.29 9.72
N TYR A 221 -17.61 12.38 8.48
CA TYR A 221 -17.33 11.39 7.46
C TYR A 221 -15.83 11.27 7.19
N GLU A 222 -15.12 12.39 7.17
CA GLU A 222 -13.68 12.49 6.96
C GLU A 222 -12.92 11.74 8.05
N LEU A 223 -13.24 12.00 9.33
CA LEU A 223 -12.64 11.29 10.46
C LEU A 223 -12.80 9.76 10.32
N TYR A 224 -14.01 9.30 9.96
CA TYR A 224 -14.23 7.87 9.76
C TYR A 224 -13.45 7.31 8.57
N GLN A 225 -13.29 8.06 7.48
CA GLN A 225 -12.47 7.67 6.34
C GLN A 225 -10.99 7.59 6.71
N ASP A 226 -10.49 8.50 7.53
CA ASP A 226 -9.10 8.50 8.00
C ASP A 226 -8.81 7.29 8.89
N ILE A 227 -9.73 6.97 9.81
CA ILE A 227 -9.66 5.77 10.64
C ILE A 227 -9.71 4.52 9.76
N TYR A 228 -10.69 4.42 8.86
CA TYR A 228 -10.82 3.29 7.95
C TYR A 228 -9.53 3.08 7.14
N THR A 229 -8.97 4.16 6.59
CA THR A 229 -7.75 4.13 5.78
C THR A 229 -6.57 3.62 6.60
N SER A 230 -6.40 4.10 7.83
CA SER A 230 -5.37 3.62 8.75
C SER A 230 -5.49 2.12 8.99
N LEU A 231 -6.66 1.66 9.46
CA LEU A 231 -6.89 0.25 9.79
C LEU A 231 -6.77 -0.68 8.58
N SER A 232 -7.25 -0.25 7.42
CA SER A 232 -7.20 -1.01 6.16
C SER A 232 -5.77 -1.12 5.61
N ARG A 233 -4.96 -0.05 5.75
CA ARG A 233 -3.53 -0.08 5.40
C ARG A 233 -2.77 -1.07 6.25
N ILE A 234 -3.00 -1.06 7.57
CA ILE A 234 -2.41 -2.05 8.48
C ILE A 234 -2.81 -3.47 8.07
N SER A 235 -4.11 -3.74 7.89
CA SER A 235 -4.63 -5.01 7.39
C SER A 235 -3.90 -5.49 6.12
N SER A 236 -3.80 -4.62 5.12
CA SER A 236 -3.17 -4.94 3.83
C SER A 236 -1.67 -5.29 3.98
N SER A 237 -0.96 -4.60 4.87
CA SER A 237 0.45 -4.89 5.17
C SER A 237 0.64 -6.27 5.80
N ARG A 238 -0.23 -6.68 6.75
CA ARG A 238 -0.13 -8.01 7.38
C ARG A 238 -0.43 -9.12 6.37
N PHE A 239 -1.42 -8.90 5.51
CA PHE A 239 -1.76 -9.83 4.44
C PHE A 239 -0.62 -9.96 3.42
N ALA A 240 0.02 -8.84 3.07
CA ALA A 240 1.17 -8.86 2.18
C ALA A 240 2.35 -9.60 2.82
N TYR A 241 2.64 -9.32 4.09
CA TYR A 241 3.70 -9.97 4.84
C TYR A 241 3.46 -11.48 5.03
N SER A 242 2.22 -11.92 5.27
CA SER A 242 1.89 -13.35 5.30
C SER A 242 2.14 -14.03 3.96
N ASN A 243 1.86 -13.36 2.85
CA ASN A 243 2.16 -13.89 1.51
C ASN A 243 3.67 -13.96 1.24
N PHE A 244 4.43 -12.97 1.72
CA PHE A 244 5.90 -13.01 1.69
C PHE A 244 6.41 -14.23 2.46
N LEU A 245 6.00 -14.42 3.72
CA LEU A 245 6.42 -15.55 4.58
C LEU A 245 6.06 -16.90 3.95
N SER A 246 4.86 -17.02 3.40
CA SER A 246 4.38 -18.25 2.73
C SER A 246 5.26 -18.67 1.56
N GLY A 247 5.95 -17.72 0.92
CA GLY A 247 6.93 -17.99 -0.15
C GLY A 247 8.14 -18.80 0.31
N PHE A 248 8.40 -18.87 1.62
CA PHE A 248 9.52 -19.57 2.23
C PHE A 248 9.12 -20.89 2.92
N ASN A 249 7.86 -21.35 2.78
CA ASN A 249 7.40 -22.59 3.42
C ASN A 249 8.23 -23.83 3.05
N ASN A 250 8.88 -23.84 1.88
CA ASN A 250 9.77 -24.93 1.47
C ASN A 250 11.18 -24.85 2.09
N LEU A 251 11.54 -23.72 2.71
CA LEU A 251 12.88 -23.43 3.23
C LEU A 251 12.97 -23.59 4.76
N HIS A 252 11.82 -23.60 5.46
CA HIS A 252 11.74 -23.77 6.89
C HIS A 252 10.49 -24.57 7.27
N ASP A 253 10.70 -25.65 8.03
CA ASP A 253 9.67 -26.47 8.68
C ASP A 253 8.63 -25.61 9.42
N ASP A 254 7.42 -26.17 9.58
CA ASP A 254 6.19 -25.77 10.30
C ASP A 254 6.09 -24.35 10.92
N VAL A 255 7.13 -23.82 11.56
CA VAL A 255 7.19 -22.52 12.23
C VAL A 255 7.02 -21.33 11.27
N VAL A 256 7.62 -21.34 10.07
CA VAL A 256 7.39 -20.24 9.09
C VAL A 256 5.96 -20.28 8.55
N GLY A 257 5.41 -21.48 8.38
CA GLY A 257 4.00 -21.68 8.08
C GLY A 257 3.10 -21.11 9.18
N GLU A 258 3.39 -21.41 10.44
CA GLU A 258 2.67 -20.88 11.61
C GLU A 258 2.74 -19.34 11.67
N LEU A 259 3.91 -18.75 11.43
CA LEU A 259 4.07 -17.30 11.32
C LEU A 259 3.18 -16.72 10.20
N ALA A 260 3.24 -17.30 9.01
CA ALA A 260 2.46 -16.85 7.87
C ALA A 260 0.95 -16.91 8.16
N GLU A 261 0.46 -18.01 8.73
CA GLU A 261 -0.94 -18.18 9.12
C GLU A 261 -1.36 -17.17 10.19
N THR A 262 -0.55 -16.97 11.22
CA THR A 262 -0.85 -16.03 12.31
C THR A 262 -0.94 -14.60 11.80
N TYR A 263 -0.03 -14.17 10.92
CA TYR A 263 -0.09 -12.85 10.29
C TYR A 263 -1.28 -12.71 9.34
N PHE A 264 -1.66 -13.77 8.63
CA PHE A 264 -2.87 -13.77 7.81
C PHE A 264 -4.13 -13.58 8.66
N GLU A 265 -4.26 -14.31 9.77
CA GLU A 265 -5.40 -14.14 10.68
C GLU A 265 -5.46 -12.73 11.27
N LEU A 266 -4.30 -12.19 11.68
CA LEU A 266 -4.18 -10.83 12.19
C LEU A 266 -4.62 -9.79 11.14
N SER A 267 -4.28 -10.00 9.87
CA SER A 267 -4.75 -9.18 8.75
C SER A 267 -6.29 -9.11 8.72
N GLN A 268 -6.96 -10.26 8.89
CA GLN A 268 -8.42 -10.32 8.91
C GLN A 268 -9.01 -9.58 10.12
N LYS A 269 -8.37 -9.64 11.29
CA LYS A 269 -8.85 -8.90 12.50
C LYS A 269 -8.80 -7.40 12.27
N TRP A 270 -7.71 -6.88 11.71
CA TRP A 270 -7.60 -5.47 11.31
C TRP A 270 -8.67 -5.09 10.29
N GLN A 271 -8.89 -5.92 9.26
CA GLN A 271 -9.93 -5.67 8.26
C GLN A 271 -11.34 -5.62 8.88
N VAL A 272 -11.62 -6.50 9.84
CA VAL A 272 -12.89 -6.48 10.58
C VAL A 272 -13.06 -5.15 11.32
N GLY A 273 -12.02 -4.66 11.99
CA GLY A 273 -12.02 -3.35 12.63
C GLY A 273 -12.28 -2.20 11.65
N ALA A 274 -11.59 -2.20 10.50
CA ALA A 274 -11.82 -1.22 9.44
C ALA A 274 -13.28 -1.25 8.95
N ASN A 275 -13.80 -2.45 8.66
CA ASN A 275 -15.17 -2.62 8.17
C ASN A 275 -16.24 -2.24 9.21
N MET A 276 -15.95 -2.33 10.52
CA MET A 276 -16.85 -1.82 11.56
C MET A 276 -17.03 -0.31 11.42
N ILE A 277 -15.94 0.43 11.19
CA ILE A 277 -16.00 1.89 11.02
C ILE A 277 -16.78 2.27 9.77
N LEU A 278 -16.52 1.59 8.65
CA LEU A 278 -17.28 1.80 7.42
C LEU A 278 -18.78 1.50 7.59
N LYS A 279 -19.14 0.48 8.39
CA LYS A 279 -20.55 0.22 8.73
C LYS A 279 -21.13 1.30 9.65
N GLY A 280 -20.32 1.82 10.56
CA GLY A 280 -20.68 2.94 11.43
C GLY A 280 -21.05 4.20 10.66
N THR A 281 -20.32 4.52 9.58
CA THR A 281 -20.62 5.67 8.71
C THR A 281 -21.97 5.51 8.00
N VAL A 282 -22.20 4.34 7.39
CA VAL A 282 -23.43 4.08 6.63
C VAL A 282 -24.66 4.03 7.53
N LYS A 283 -24.51 3.45 8.73
CA LYS A 283 -25.62 3.30 9.69
C LYS A 283 -25.77 4.48 10.64
N ASN A 284 -24.87 5.46 10.58
CA ASN A 284 -24.75 6.56 11.54
C ASN A 284 -24.84 6.08 13.00
N SER A 285 -24.08 5.04 13.33
CA SER A 285 -24.21 4.29 14.59
C SER A 285 -22.91 4.24 15.37
N GLU A 286 -22.91 4.93 16.51
CA GLU A 286 -21.82 5.00 17.48
C GLU A 286 -21.44 3.62 18.05
N ASP A 287 -22.40 2.71 18.15
CA ASP A 287 -22.14 1.35 18.63
C ASP A 287 -21.06 0.65 17.80
N TYR A 288 -21.00 0.90 16.48
CA TYR A 288 -19.94 0.34 15.64
C TYR A 288 -18.58 0.97 15.92
N PHE A 289 -18.54 2.26 16.24
CA PHE A 289 -17.32 2.95 16.64
C PHE A 289 -16.77 2.37 17.95
N GLN A 290 -17.62 2.24 18.96
CA GLN A 290 -17.23 1.65 20.25
C GLN A 290 -16.81 0.19 20.12
N ARG A 291 -17.49 -0.59 19.27
CA ARG A 291 -17.10 -1.98 18.98
C ARG A 291 -15.74 -2.05 18.28
N MET A 292 -15.43 -1.14 17.37
CA MET A 292 -14.10 -1.06 16.75
C MET A 292 -13.04 -0.73 17.81
N ILE A 293 -13.28 0.26 18.67
CA ILE A 293 -12.37 0.62 19.77
C ILE A 293 -12.05 -0.59 20.65
N ASN A 294 -13.06 -1.38 21.02
CA ASN A 294 -12.86 -2.59 21.81
C ASN A 294 -12.10 -3.66 21.01
N LYS A 295 -12.33 -3.74 19.69
CA LYS A 295 -11.63 -4.66 18.81
C LYS A 295 -10.13 -4.36 18.71
N LEU A 296 -9.73 -3.09 18.82
CA LEU A 296 -8.31 -2.70 18.81
C LEU A 296 -7.53 -3.27 20.00
N ASP A 297 -8.16 -3.42 21.16
CA ASP A 297 -7.51 -4.01 22.34
C ASP A 297 -7.24 -5.51 22.11
N GLU A 298 -8.17 -6.24 21.48
CA GLU A 298 -7.95 -7.63 21.04
C GLU A 298 -6.85 -7.73 19.98
N ILE A 299 -6.86 -6.85 18.99
CA ILE A 299 -5.88 -6.79 17.91
C ILE A 299 -4.48 -6.53 18.47
N SER A 300 -4.34 -5.62 19.43
CA SER A 300 -3.07 -5.31 20.08
C SER A 300 -2.47 -6.54 20.78
N THR A 301 -3.32 -7.36 21.41
CA THR A 301 -2.90 -8.63 22.02
C THR A 301 -2.38 -9.61 20.97
N MET A 302 -3.04 -9.69 19.81
CA MET A 302 -2.63 -10.57 18.72
C MET A 302 -1.36 -10.10 18.01
N GLU A 303 -1.16 -8.78 17.85
CA GLU A 303 0.11 -8.19 17.39
C GLU A 303 1.26 -8.61 18.32
N GLN A 304 1.04 -8.58 19.64
CA GLN A 304 2.04 -9.00 20.62
C GLN A 304 2.37 -10.50 20.50
N GLN A 305 1.38 -11.34 20.23
CA GLN A 305 1.59 -12.77 19.98
C GLN A 305 2.43 -13.01 18.72
N CYS A 306 2.11 -12.31 17.62
CA CYS A 306 2.88 -12.39 16.37
C CYS A 306 4.33 -11.95 16.57
N LEU A 307 4.54 -10.87 17.35
CA LEU A 307 5.86 -10.40 17.70
C LEU A 307 6.65 -11.46 18.48
N SER A 308 6.07 -12.03 19.52
CA SER A 308 6.73 -13.06 20.33
C SER A 308 7.04 -14.33 19.54
N LEU A 309 6.16 -14.73 18.62
CA LEU A 309 6.44 -15.86 17.71
C LEU A 309 7.61 -15.53 16.75
N SER A 310 7.64 -14.31 16.22
CA SER A 310 8.73 -13.84 15.35
C SER A 310 10.07 -13.75 16.07
N GLU A 311 10.08 -13.31 17.33
CA GLU A 311 11.27 -13.32 18.19
C GLU A 311 11.75 -14.75 18.45
N SER A 312 10.85 -15.64 18.84
CA SER A 312 11.20 -17.04 19.07
C SER A 312 11.76 -17.70 17.82
N PHE A 313 11.26 -17.35 16.64
CA PHE A 313 11.83 -17.82 15.39
C PHE A 313 13.27 -17.34 15.20
N LEU A 314 13.57 -16.06 15.48
CA LEU A 314 14.92 -15.51 15.36
C LEU A 314 15.91 -16.08 16.40
N ASP A 315 15.44 -16.46 17.59
CA ASP A 315 16.29 -17.02 18.65
C ASP A 315 16.69 -18.49 18.40
N ASN A 316 15.94 -19.21 17.55
CA ASN A 316 16.13 -20.64 17.27
C ASN A 316 17.00 -20.92 16.02
N VAL A 317 17.72 -19.90 15.54
CA VAL A 317 18.43 -19.87 14.26
C VAL A 317 19.90 -19.54 14.48
#